data_AF-A0A929IRD3-F1
#
_entry.id   AF-A0A929IRD3-F1
#
_cell.length_a   1.000
_cell.length_b   1.000
_cell.length_c   1.000
_cell.angle_alpha   90.00
_cell.angle_beta   90.00
_cell.angle_gamma   90.00
#
_symmetry.space_group_name_H-M   'P 1'
#
loop_
_entity.id
_entity.type
_entity.pdbx_description
1 polymer ?
#
loop_
_entity_poly.entity_id
_entity_poly.type
_entity_poly.pdbx_seq_one_letter_code
_entity_poly.pdbx_strand_id
1 'polypeptide(L)' 'QAQGARVLGDGEPKTGAHGKPVLFLHPKDFQGTLVELEQV' A
#
# COMPACT_ATOMS: atom_id res chain seq x y z
N GLN A 1 18.93 -5.31 -2.30
CA GLN A 1 17.70 -6.14 -2.19
C GLN A 1 16.80 -5.41 -1.20
N ALA A 2 15.55 -5.08 -1.54
CA ALA A 2 14.60 -4.56 -0.55
C ALA A 2 14.11 -5.73 0.32
N GLN A 3 14.08 -5.57 1.64
CA GLN A 3 13.72 -6.67 2.57
C GLN A 3 12.20 -6.91 2.71
N GLY A 4 11.35 -6.18 1.96
CA GLY A 4 9.89 -6.25 2.12
C GLY A 4 9.13 -5.89 0.85
N ALA A 5 7.85 -5.54 1.01
CA ALA A 5 6.98 -5.13 -0.09
C ALA A 5 7.28 -3.72 -0.59
N ARG A 6 7.06 -3.47 -1.88
CA ARG A 6 7.12 -2.13 -2.46
C ARG A 6 5.83 -1.38 -2.19
N VAL A 7 5.97 -0.16 -1.68
CA VAL A 7 4.87 0.80 -1.61
C VAL A 7 4.73 1.50 -2.96
N LEU A 8 3.49 1.70 -3.42
CA LEU A 8 3.19 2.48 -4.61
C LEU A 8 3.08 3.96 -4.26
N GLY A 9 3.46 4.83 -5.20
CA GLY A 9 3.47 6.28 -5.01
C GLY A 9 4.75 6.77 -4.34
N ASP A 10 4.63 7.86 -3.59
CA ASP A 10 5.69 8.55 -2.83
C ASP A 10 5.93 7.93 -1.45
N GLY A 11 5.11 6.95 -1.04
CA GLY A 11 5.21 6.32 0.27
C GLY A 11 4.47 7.08 1.39
N GLU A 12 3.87 8.23 1.08
CA GLU A 12 3.11 9.01 2.04
C GLU A 12 1.65 8.53 2.11
N PRO A 13 1.09 8.27 3.31
CA PRO A 13 -0.30 7.88 3.44
C PRO A 13 -1.27 8.93 2.89
N LYS A 14 -2.36 8.47 2.28
CA LYS A 14 -3.42 9.33 1.72
C LYS A 14 -4.77 9.01 2.36
N THR A 15 -5.72 9.94 2.35
CA THR A 15 -7.08 9.69 2.87
C THR A 15 -7.79 8.66 1.98
N GLY A 16 -8.11 7.50 2.54
CA GLY A 16 -8.87 6.42 1.90
C GLY A 16 -10.39 6.57 2.02
N ALA A 17 -11.13 5.59 1.49
CA ALA A 17 -12.59 5.63 1.39
C ALA A 17 -13.32 5.68 2.75
N HIS A 18 -12.71 5.13 3.80
CA HIS A 18 -13.24 5.18 5.16
C HIS A 18 -12.77 6.42 5.95
N GLY A 19 -12.18 7.41 5.28
CA GLY A 19 -11.68 8.63 5.91
C GLY A 19 -10.39 8.43 6.72
N LYS A 20 -9.69 7.31 6.52
CA LYS A 20 -8.46 6.95 7.25
C LYS A 20 -7.22 6.96 6.35
N PRO A 21 -6.01 7.12 6.91
CA PRO A 21 -4.78 6.99 6.13
C PRO A 21 -4.62 5.59 5.52
N VAL A 22 -4.28 5.55 4.22
CA VAL A 22 -4.02 4.31 3.47
C VAL A 22 -2.70 4.35 2.69
N LEU A 23 -2.11 3.17 2.48
CA LEU A 23 -0.99 2.93 1.55
C LEU A 23 -1.35 1.78 0.60
N PHE A 24 -0.78 1.79 -0.60
CA PHE A 24 -0.93 0.70 -1.57
C PHE A 24 0.38 -0.07 -1.75
N LEU A 25 0.32 -1.40 -1.79
CA LEU A 25 1.46 -2.26 -2.06
C LEU A 25 1.46 -2.77 -3.51
N HIS A 26 2.63 -2.84 -4.13
CA HIS A 26 2.74 -3.20 -5.54
C HIS A 26 2.30 -4.66 -5.79
N PRO A 27 1.41 -4.93 -6.78
CA PRO A 27 0.93 -6.28 -7.07
C PRO A 27 1.98 -7.35 -7.36
N LYS A 28 3.18 -6.95 -7.82
CA LYS A 28 4.28 -7.88 -8.10
C LYS A 28 4.83 -8.53 -6.84
N ASP A 29 4.55 -7.97 -5.66
CA ASP A 29 4.94 -8.54 -4.37
C ASP A 29 3.82 -9.41 -3.75
N PHE A 30 2.62 -9.44 -4.36
CA PHE A 30 1.43 -10.11 -3.84
C PHE A 30 0.68 -10.90 -4.94
N GLN A 31 1.40 -11.69 -5.74
CA GLN A 31 0.81 -12.62 -6.74
C GLN A 31 -0.18 -11.96 -7.73
N GLY A 32 0.03 -10.69 -8.06
CA GLY A 32 -0.83 -9.93 -8.97
C GLY A 32 -1.97 -9.18 -8.29
N THR A 33 -2.13 -9.28 -6.97
CA THR A 33 -3.16 -8.57 -6.21
C THR A 33 -2.65 -7.21 -5.71
N LEU A 34 -3.38 -6.13 -6.02
CA LEU A 34 -3.18 -4.84 -5.38
C LEU A 34 -3.70 -4.90 -3.93
N VAL A 35 -2.86 -4.55 -2.97
CA VAL A 35 -3.21 -4.58 -1.53
C VAL A 35 -3.25 -3.15 -0.99
N GLU A 36 -4.32 -2.81 -0.27
CA GLU A 36 -4.47 -1.58 0.51
C GLU A 36 -4.19 -1.88 2.00
N LEU A 37 -3.33 -1.09 2.63
CA LEU A 37 -3.14 -1.06 4.08
C LEU A 37 -3.91 0.14 4.65
N GLU A 38 -4.87 -0.10 5.53
CA GLU A 38 -5.65 0.93 6.21
C GLU A 38 -5.25 1.02 7.70
N GLN A 39 -5.13 2.24 8.23
CA GLN A 39 -4.98 2.47 9.68
C GLN A 39 -6.24 2.02 10.45
N VAL A 40 -6.08 1.23 11.52
CA VAL A 40 -7.17 0.86 12.44
C VAL A 40 -7.25 1.74 13.67
#